data_AF-A0A7L3F9Z9-F1
#
_entry.id   AF-A0A7L3F9Z9-F1
#
_cell.length_a   1.000
_cell.length_b   1.000
_cell.length_c   1.000
_cell.angle_alpha   90.00
_cell.angle_beta   90.00
_cell.angle_gamma   90.00
#
_symmetry.space_group_name_H-M   'P 1'
#
loop_
_entity.id
_entity.type
_entity.pdbx_description
1 polymer ?
#
loop_
_entity_poly.entity_id
_entity_poly.type
_entity_poly.pdbx_seq_one_letter_code
_entity_poly.pdbx_strand_id
1 'polypeptide(L)'
;MQKLGKEPNSKNLDLNNCALSAADVTELASLLQFLPELEEISLSWNGCVGGTLKALTVHLHHVNLLKVLRLNNCRLTAEDVTSLGEAFEIVPQLEELDLSWNSNIGGKLSLLTKKIHKGCKIKLLKITDCNLTAKDGESLAEILNVIPNLEVLDLSINKHIGSSMKVIAQDLKNVPGLKELNLHMCGLKQDSLQGLDTALQHLAELRKLDISCNKEIGGGFKDSTAHLASLGNLEVLDLHQCGVTEEDVTALSQVIPLLSGLEELNLSSNKNVGASSDHLLGRLRFLPKLKSVAISNCGLGTESLSSLAEAALHLPELEILDLSWNKCVGGNLKLLLGALKLATEIQVLRLSSCNLVAEDLALLTLLTQDGHLARLRKLDLSYNNNISDEGWVVFCQGLAVLKELSELDVSLRPSSCRDCGRWFSELLVALTELPALAELGMQRWVLSESQRKQLESFNQDNKRNIRFDC
;
A
#
# COMPACT_ATOMS: atom_id res chain seq x y z
N MET A 1 26.23 -14.48 23.09
CA MET A 1 27.10 -13.54 22.34
C MET A 1 27.66 -14.14 21.06
N GLN A 2 28.64 -15.07 21.09
CA GLN A 2 29.26 -15.63 19.86
C GLN A 2 28.25 -16.30 18.90
N LYS A 3 27.31 -17.10 19.41
CA LYS A 3 26.25 -17.73 18.58
C LYS A 3 25.33 -16.72 17.89
N LEU A 4 25.14 -15.55 18.49
CA LEU A 4 24.31 -14.47 17.94
C LEU A 4 25.13 -13.52 17.04
N GLY A 5 26.45 -13.75 16.92
CA GLY A 5 27.36 -12.84 16.22
C GLY A 5 27.37 -11.42 16.81
N LYS A 6 27.10 -11.29 18.12
CA LYS A 6 27.02 -9.98 18.79
C LYS A 6 28.23 -9.72 19.67
N GLU A 7 28.69 -8.48 19.58
CA GLU A 7 29.74 -7.86 20.38
C GLU A 7 29.14 -6.76 21.28
N PRO A 8 29.82 -6.32 22.36
CA PRO A 8 29.27 -5.33 23.29
C PRO A 8 28.87 -3.97 22.69
N ASN A 9 29.47 -3.60 21.56
CA ASN A 9 29.16 -2.39 20.78
C ASN A 9 28.01 -2.59 19.76
N SER A 10 27.37 -3.77 19.76
CA SER A 10 26.30 -4.07 18.82
C SER A 10 25.07 -3.22 19.12
N LYS A 11 24.63 -2.45 18.11
CA LYS A 11 23.47 -1.56 18.22
C LYS A 11 22.13 -2.21 17.92
N ASN A 12 22.14 -3.35 17.24
CA ASN A 12 20.93 -4.03 16.81
C ASN A 12 20.98 -5.51 17.21
N LEU A 13 19.83 -6.03 17.63
CA LEU A 13 19.55 -7.42 17.88
C LEU A 13 18.26 -7.82 17.15
N ASP A 14 18.42 -8.18 15.88
CA ASP A 14 17.34 -8.73 15.07
C ASP A 14 17.35 -10.26 15.10
N LEU A 15 16.30 -10.83 15.70
CA LEU A 15 16.03 -12.26 15.74
C LEU A 15 14.65 -12.56 15.12
N ASN A 16 14.25 -11.78 14.11
CA ASN A 16 13.00 -12.00 13.38
C ASN A 16 12.95 -13.41 12.78
N ASN A 17 11.83 -14.11 12.99
CA ASN A 17 11.54 -15.41 12.39
C ASN A 17 12.66 -16.46 12.62
N CYS A 18 13.26 -16.45 13.81
CA CYS A 18 14.37 -17.33 14.20
C CYS A 18 13.91 -18.61 14.94
N ALA A 19 12.60 -18.84 15.02
CA ALA A 19 12.00 -19.95 15.75
C ALA A 19 12.45 -20.03 17.22
N LEU A 20 12.54 -18.87 17.88
CA LEU A 20 12.95 -18.78 19.29
C LEU A 20 11.98 -19.55 20.19
N SER A 21 12.53 -20.32 21.13
CA SER A 21 11.80 -20.95 22.22
C SER A 21 11.73 -20.04 23.46
N ALA A 22 10.91 -20.41 24.44
CA ALA A 22 10.83 -19.74 25.74
C ALA A 22 12.19 -19.69 26.47
N ALA A 23 12.98 -20.75 26.33
CA ALA A 23 14.32 -20.83 26.93
C ALA A 23 15.27 -19.83 26.24
N ASP A 24 15.18 -19.69 24.92
CA ASP A 24 16.00 -18.73 24.17
C ASP A 24 15.71 -17.29 24.57
N VAL A 25 14.44 -16.93 24.80
CA VAL A 25 14.06 -15.58 25.29
C VAL A 25 14.63 -15.32 26.69
N THR A 26 14.62 -16.33 27.55
CA THR A 26 15.18 -16.23 28.90
C THR A 26 16.71 -16.11 28.87
N GLU A 27 17.37 -16.91 28.02
CA GLU A 27 18.81 -16.80 27.79
C GLU A 27 19.17 -15.42 27.21
N LEU A 28 18.39 -14.93 26.24
CA LEU A 28 18.55 -13.61 25.65
C LEU A 28 18.49 -12.49 26.69
N ALA A 29 17.53 -12.57 27.62
CA ALA A 29 17.41 -11.61 28.70
C ALA A 29 18.69 -11.53 29.54
N SER A 30 19.30 -12.67 29.85
CA SER A 30 20.57 -12.73 30.59
C SER A 30 21.77 -12.16 29.82
N LEU A 31 21.66 -12.06 28.49
CA LEU A 31 22.70 -11.51 27.63
C LEU A 31 22.63 -9.98 27.47
N LEU A 32 21.50 -9.34 27.82
CA LEU A 32 21.32 -7.89 27.67
C LEU A 32 22.37 -7.07 28.43
N GLN A 33 22.84 -7.55 29.59
CA GLN A 33 23.91 -6.91 30.36
C GLN A 33 25.25 -6.80 29.60
N PHE A 34 25.45 -7.62 28.57
CA PHE A 34 26.64 -7.61 27.73
C PHE A 34 26.44 -6.81 26.43
N LEU A 35 25.29 -6.17 26.25
CA LEU A 35 24.89 -5.39 25.08
C LEU A 35 24.47 -3.96 25.46
N PRO A 36 25.28 -3.18 26.18
CA PRO A 36 24.86 -1.87 26.70
C PRO A 36 24.57 -0.84 25.59
N GLU A 37 25.16 -1.00 24.41
CA GLU A 37 25.01 -0.09 23.26
C GLU A 37 23.80 -0.41 22.38
N LEU A 38 22.92 -1.32 22.83
CA LEU A 38 21.80 -1.79 22.03
C LEU A 38 20.72 -0.71 21.89
N GLU A 39 20.45 -0.32 20.65
CA GLU A 39 19.42 0.65 20.26
C GLU A 39 18.17 -0.03 19.69
N GLU A 40 18.28 -1.28 19.20
CA GLU A 40 17.17 -1.98 18.54
C GLU A 40 17.07 -3.45 18.96
N ILE A 41 15.85 -3.88 19.32
CA ILE A 41 15.50 -5.28 19.54
C ILE A 41 14.30 -5.63 18.65
N SER A 42 14.45 -6.67 17.84
CA SER A 42 13.36 -7.28 17.08
C SER A 42 13.26 -8.76 17.42
N LEU A 43 12.15 -9.17 18.04
CA LEU A 43 11.80 -10.57 18.29
C LEU A 43 10.60 -11.03 17.45
N SER A 44 10.27 -10.23 16.43
CA SER A 44 9.11 -10.43 15.56
C SER A 44 9.03 -11.85 14.97
N TRP A 45 7.83 -12.37 14.76
CA TRP A 45 7.55 -13.69 14.19
C TRP A 45 8.12 -14.87 15.00
N ASN A 46 8.20 -14.72 16.33
CA ASN A 46 8.54 -15.80 17.25
C ASN A 46 7.40 -16.05 18.24
N GLY A 47 6.52 -17.01 17.93
CA GLY A 47 5.31 -17.25 18.72
C GLY A 47 5.54 -17.73 20.15
N CYS A 48 6.73 -18.20 20.53
CA CYS A 48 7.06 -18.58 21.91
C CYS A 48 7.54 -17.39 22.77
N VAL A 49 7.69 -16.20 22.20
CA VAL A 49 7.92 -14.97 22.97
C VAL A 49 6.70 -14.68 23.86
N GLY A 50 5.48 -14.92 23.36
CA GLY A 50 4.25 -14.84 24.14
C GLY A 50 4.30 -15.76 25.37
N GLY A 51 4.00 -15.18 26.53
CA GLY A 51 4.01 -15.81 27.85
C GLY A 51 5.38 -15.76 28.54
N THR A 52 6.42 -15.24 27.89
CA THR A 52 7.79 -15.22 28.41
C THR A 52 8.41 -13.83 28.45
N LEU A 53 7.69 -12.82 27.93
CA LEU A 53 8.25 -11.50 27.70
C LEU A 53 8.68 -10.80 28.99
N LYS A 54 8.04 -11.16 30.12
CA LYS A 54 8.44 -10.70 31.45
C LYS A 54 9.90 -10.99 31.79
N ALA A 55 10.42 -12.14 31.36
CA ALA A 55 11.82 -12.50 31.59
C ALA A 55 12.77 -11.50 30.90
N LEU A 56 12.38 -11.00 29.73
CA LEU A 56 13.12 -9.98 28.98
C LEU A 56 12.93 -8.59 29.58
N THR A 57 11.68 -8.17 29.86
CA THR A 57 11.37 -6.78 30.22
C THR A 57 12.05 -6.33 31.50
N VAL A 58 12.18 -7.21 32.49
CA VAL A 58 12.87 -6.90 33.76
C VAL A 58 14.37 -6.63 33.59
N HIS A 59 14.97 -7.11 32.50
CA HIS A 59 16.39 -6.90 32.18
C HIS A 59 16.64 -5.72 31.23
N LEU A 60 15.60 -4.99 30.81
CA LEU A 60 15.75 -3.86 29.89
C LEU A 60 16.52 -2.67 30.49
N HIS A 61 16.71 -2.63 31.81
CA HIS A 61 17.54 -1.64 32.50
C HIS A 61 19.03 -1.72 32.13
N HIS A 62 19.45 -2.81 31.47
CA HIS A 62 20.79 -2.94 30.91
C HIS A 62 20.95 -2.28 29.52
N VAL A 63 19.85 -2.00 28.83
CA VAL A 63 19.81 -1.47 27.46
C VAL A 63 19.11 -0.11 27.43
N ASN A 64 19.64 0.85 28.19
CA ASN A 64 19.05 2.18 28.35
C ASN A 64 19.16 3.07 27.09
N LEU A 65 19.77 2.58 26.02
CA LEU A 65 19.81 3.22 24.71
C LEU A 65 18.75 2.66 23.75
N LEU A 66 17.93 1.70 24.18
CA LEU A 66 16.92 1.05 23.36
C LEU A 66 15.90 2.09 22.85
N LYS A 67 15.86 2.26 21.53
CA LYS A 67 14.92 3.14 20.80
C LYS A 67 13.86 2.34 20.05
N VAL A 68 14.16 1.12 19.64
CA VAL A 68 13.27 0.32 18.80
C VAL A 68 12.97 -1.01 19.45
N LEU A 69 11.68 -1.32 19.65
CA LEU A 69 11.22 -2.62 20.11
C LEU A 69 10.12 -3.15 19.19
N ARG A 70 10.42 -4.24 18.48
CA ARG A 70 9.48 -4.89 17.56
C ARG A 70 9.12 -6.28 18.03
N LEU A 71 7.83 -6.51 18.24
CA LEU A 71 7.25 -7.75 18.76
C LEU A 71 6.10 -8.25 17.88
N ASN A 72 6.22 -8.05 16.56
CA ASN A 72 5.21 -8.48 15.60
C ASN A 72 4.94 -9.98 15.72
N ASN A 73 3.67 -10.40 15.66
CA ASN A 73 3.27 -11.81 15.62
C ASN A 73 4.02 -12.71 16.64
N CYS A 74 4.10 -12.26 17.89
CA CYS A 74 4.77 -12.95 18.99
C CYS A 74 3.80 -13.76 19.86
N ARG A 75 2.50 -13.77 19.52
CA ARG A 75 1.40 -14.35 20.32
C ARG A 75 1.34 -13.77 21.74
N LEU A 76 1.60 -12.48 21.88
CA LEU A 76 1.65 -11.79 23.18
C LEU A 76 0.37 -12.01 23.99
N THR A 77 0.53 -12.32 25.27
CA THR A 77 -0.55 -12.55 26.23
C THR A 77 -0.88 -11.25 26.99
N ALA A 78 -1.93 -11.29 27.81
CA ALA A 78 -2.27 -10.17 28.69
C ALA A 78 -1.12 -9.81 29.66
N GLU A 79 -0.44 -10.84 30.20
CA GLU A 79 0.69 -10.65 31.12
C GLU A 79 1.89 -10.01 30.40
N ASP A 80 2.12 -10.35 29.13
CA ASP A 80 3.17 -9.71 28.33
C ASP A 80 2.87 -8.23 28.09
N VAL A 81 1.60 -7.87 27.82
CA VAL A 81 1.18 -6.47 27.66
C VAL A 81 1.37 -5.68 28.96
N THR A 82 1.06 -6.28 30.11
CA THR A 82 1.37 -5.66 31.43
C THR A 82 2.87 -5.49 31.63
N SER A 83 3.65 -6.54 31.34
CA SER A 83 5.11 -6.53 31.48
C SER A 83 5.77 -5.49 30.56
N LEU A 84 5.21 -5.27 29.37
CA LEU A 84 5.61 -4.19 28.47
C LEU A 84 5.26 -2.82 29.04
N GLY A 85 4.08 -2.65 29.64
CA GLY A 85 3.73 -1.43 30.35
C GLY A 85 4.75 -1.09 31.44
N GLU A 86 5.11 -2.06 32.28
CA GLU A 86 6.13 -1.88 33.32
C GLU A 86 7.52 -1.56 32.73
N ALA A 87 7.85 -2.12 31.55
CA ALA A 87 9.10 -1.81 30.86
C ALA A 87 9.23 -0.33 30.46
N PHE A 88 8.14 0.36 30.17
CA PHE A 88 8.18 1.79 29.82
C PHE A 88 8.66 2.69 30.97
N GLU A 89 8.56 2.23 32.21
CA GLU A 89 9.16 2.92 33.37
C GLU A 89 10.70 2.81 33.36
N ILE A 90 11.25 1.81 32.67
CA ILE A 90 12.68 1.50 32.59
C ILE A 90 13.32 2.08 31.32
N VAL A 91 12.61 2.01 30.17
CA VAL A 91 13.09 2.48 28.86
C VAL A 91 12.24 3.62 28.29
N PRO A 92 12.17 4.80 28.95
CA PRO A 92 11.34 5.92 28.51
C PRO A 92 11.80 6.55 27.18
N GLN A 93 13.03 6.26 26.75
CA GLN A 93 13.63 6.72 25.49
C GLN A 93 13.16 5.95 24.25
N LEU A 94 12.29 4.95 24.40
CA LEU A 94 11.76 4.18 23.27
C LEU A 94 11.06 5.12 22.27
N GLU A 95 11.47 5.03 21.00
CA GLU A 95 10.96 5.84 19.88
C GLU A 95 10.02 5.03 18.97
N GLU A 96 10.23 3.72 18.84
CA GLU A 96 9.43 2.82 18.02
C GLU A 96 8.92 1.64 18.84
N LEU A 97 7.59 1.45 18.84
CA LEU A 97 6.94 0.25 19.35
C LEU A 97 6.04 -0.35 18.27
N ASP A 98 6.35 -1.59 17.90
CA ASP A 98 5.53 -2.37 16.96
C ASP A 98 5.01 -3.64 17.64
N LEU A 99 3.69 -3.68 17.85
CA LEU A 99 2.96 -4.78 18.48
C LEU A 99 2.07 -5.53 17.50
N SER A 100 2.20 -5.27 16.19
CA SER A 100 1.24 -5.75 15.20
C SER A 100 1.12 -7.28 15.18
N TRP A 101 -0.01 -7.78 14.69
CA TRP A 101 -0.32 -9.20 14.54
C TRP A 101 -0.36 -9.96 15.87
N ASN A 102 -0.71 -9.28 16.98
CA ASN A 102 -0.91 -9.89 18.29
C ASN A 102 -2.38 -9.74 18.72
N SER A 103 -3.26 -10.56 18.16
CA SER A 103 -4.72 -10.52 18.35
C SER A 103 -5.19 -10.62 19.82
N ASN A 104 -4.36 -11.13 20.72
CA ASN A 104 -4.63 -11.22 22.15
C ASN A 104 -4.53 -9.86 22.89
N ILE A 105 -3.99 -8.82 22.25
CA ILE A 105 -3.94 -7.45 22.80
C ILE A 105 -5.33 -6.83 22.89
N GLY A 106 -6.24 -7.19 21.97
CA GLY A 106 -7.63 -6.74 21.97
C GLY A 106 -8.31 -6.82 23.34
N GLY A 107 -8.89 -5.68 23.75
CA GLY A 107 -9.58 -5.42 25.01
C GLY A 107 -8.66 -5.12 26.20
N LYS A 108 -7.35 -5.20 26.00
CA LYS A 108 -6.33 -5.19 27.06
C LYS A 108 -5.25 -4.12 26.85
N LEU A 109 -5.36 -3.27 25.82
CA LEU A 109 -4.34 -2.26 25.53
C LEU A 109 -4.13 -1.28 26.69
N SER A 110 -5.17 -1.05 27.49
CA SER A 110 -5.10 -0.28 28.75
C SER A 110 -4.03 -0.76 29.74
N LEU A 111 -3.63 -2.04 29.70
CA LEU A 111 -2.58 -2.59 30.57
C LEU A 111 -1.20 -2.02 30.23
N LEU A 112 -1.00 -1.64 28.96
CA LEU A 112 0.19 -0.96 28.46
C LEU A 112 0.06 0.56 28.60
N THR A 113 -1.01 1.14 28.04
CA THR A 113 -1.11 2.60 27.88
C THR A 113 -1.13 3.36 29.21
N LYS A 114 -1.71 2.78 30.27
CA LYS A 114 -1.75 3.40 31.61
C LYS A 114 -0.38 3.55 32.26
N LYS A 115 0.61 2.78 31.82
CA LYS A 115 1.99 2.84 32.30
C LYS A 115 2.85 3.79 31.50
N ILE A 116 2.36 4.28 30.37
CA ILE A 116 3.05 5.28 29.56
C ILE A 116 2.74 6.66 30.14
N HIS A 117 3.80 7.40 30.47
CA HIS A 117 3.72 8.69 31.14
C HIS A 117 4.37 9.80 30.29
N LYS A 118 4.11 11.06 30.69
CA LYS A 118 4.72 12.23 30.04
C LYS A 118 6.25 12.10 30.01
N GLY A 119 6.84 12.39 28.87
CA GLY A 119 8.29 12.31 28.64
C GLY A 119 8.72 11.14 27.76
N CYS A 120 7.80 10.20 27.48
CA CYS A 120 7.99 9.13 26.52
C CYS A 120 8.34 9.69 25.12
N LYS A 121 9.27 9.03 24.43
CA LYS A 121 9.83 9.48 23.15
C LYS A 121 9.23 8.80 21.92
N ILE A 122 8.12 8.08 22.09
CA ILE A 122 7.46 7.35 21.01
C ILE A 122 7.11 8.29 19.86
N LYS A 123 7.67 7.98 18.70
CA LYS A 123 7.40 8.59 17.39
C LYS A 123 6.63 7.64 16.49
N LEU A 124 6.80 6.32 16.65
CA LEU A 124 6.13 5.31 15.84
C LEU A 124 5.42 4.32 16.75
N LEU A 125 4.10 4.22 16.59
CA LEU A 125 3.26 3.23 17.25
C LEU A 125 2.48 2.42 16.21
N LYS A 126 2.80 1.14 16.09
CA LYS A 126 2.12 0.18 15.20
C LYS A 126 1.39 -0.88 16.02
N ILE A 127 0.08 -1.00 15.78
CA ILE A 127 -0.79 -1.98 16.43
C ILE A 127 -1.73 -2.58 15.37
N THR A 128 -1.18 -2.96 14.21
CA THR A 128 -1.93 -3.52 13.08
C THR A 128 -2.42 -4.93 13.39
N ASP A 129 -3.65 -5.29 13.02
CA ASP A 129 -4.25 -6.63 13.23
C ASP A 129 -4.06 -7.21 14.66
N CYS A 130 -4.46 -6.43 15.66
CA CYS A 130 -4.37 -6.79 17.08
C CYS A 130 -5.76 -7.06 17.70
N ASN A 131 -6.79 -7.16 16.86
CA ASN A 131 -8.18 -7.31 17.28
C ASN A 131 -8.62 -6.23 18.29
N LEU A 132 -8.16 -4.99 18.09
CA LEU A 132 -8.50 -3.88 18.99
C LEU A 132 -10.00 -3.62 19.02
N THR A 133 -10.49 -3.33 20.22
CA THR A 133 -11.90 -3.10 20.55
C THR A 133 -12.17 -1.63 20.83
N ALA A 134 -13.45 -1.26 20.98
CA ALA A 134 -13.83 0.09 21.35
C ALA A 134 -13.14 0.60 22.64
N LYS A 135 -12.96 -0.27 23.64
CA LYS A 135 -12.27 0.05 24.90
C LYS A 135 -10.79 0.39 24.69
N ASP A 136 -10.15 -0.28 23.75
CA ASP A 136 -8.75 0.03 23.40
C ASP A 136 -8.66 1.41 22.73
N GLY A 137 -9.72 1.85 22.04
CA GLY A 137 -9.79 3.20 21.47
C GLY A 137 -9.82 4.31 22.52
N GLU A 138 -10.49 4.11 23.65
CA GLU A 138 -10.42 5.03 24.79
C GLU A 138 -9.00 5.09 25.36
N SER A 139 -8.36 3.93 25.49
CA SER A 139 -6.97 3.81 25.96
C SER A 139 -5.97 4.48 25.01
N LEU A 140 -6.24 4.43 23.71
CA LEU A 140 -5.48 5.12 22.66
C LEU A 140 -5.66 6.63 22.72
N ALA A 141 -6.88 7.12 22.95
CA ALA A 141 -7.11 8.56 23.12
C ALA A 141 -6.33 9.11 24.33
N GLU A 142 -6.39 8.42 25.47
CA GLU A 142 -5.66 8.81 26.68
C GLU A 142 -4.16 8.92 26.43
N ILE A 143 -3.54 7.96 25.74
CA ILE A 143 -2.10 7.97 25.52
C ILE A 143 -1.65 9.10 24.57
N LEU A 144 -2.46 9.52 23.59
CA LEU A 144 -2.11 10.63 22.70
C LEU A 144 -1.81 11.93 23.46
N ASN A 145 -2.37 12.12 24.67
CA ASN A 145 -2.09 13.25 25.55
C ASN A 145 -0.68 13.21 26.19
N VAL A 146 0.01 12.06 26.15
CA VAL A 146 1.32 11.86 26.80
C VAL A 146 2.45 11.56 25.82
N ILE A 147 2.16 11.32 24.53
CA ILE A 147 3.14 11.10 23.45
C ILE A 147 3.08 12.18 22.36
N PRO A 148 3.31 13.47 22.67
CA PRO A 148 3.12 14.57 21.72
C PRO A 148 4.06 14.54 20.50
N ASN A 149 5.11 13.70 20.53
CA ASN A 149 6.07 13.55 19.43
C ASN A 149 5.71 12.42 18.47
N LEU A 150 4.49 11.86 18.54
CA LEU A 150 4.05 10.80 17.65
C LEU A 150 4.03 11.29 16.20
N GLU A 151 4.77 10.59 15.33
CA GLU A 151 4.89 10.87 13.89
C GLU A 151 4.12 9.83 13.05
N VAL A 152 3.99 8.58 13.53
CA VAL A 152 3.32 7.50 12.81
C VAL A 152 2.39 6.74 13.76
N LEU A 153 1.12 6.68 13.40
CA LEU A 153 0.10 5.86 14.07
C LEU A 153 -0.53 4.89 13.08
N ASP A 154 -0.31 3.59 13.29
CA ASP A 154 -0.90 2.54 12.48
C ASP A 154 -1.85 1.67 13.31
N LEU A 155 -3.14 1.76 12.99
CA LEU A 155 -4.20 0.97 13.61
C LEU A 155 -4.85 0.00 12.61
N SER A 156 -4.23 -0.22 11.45
CA SER A 156 -4.81 -0.95 10.34
C SER A 156 -5.31 -2.35 10.73
N ILE A 157 -6.30 -2.87 10.03
CA ILE A 157 -6.85 -4.23 10.20
C ILE A 157 -7.49 -4.43 11.58
N ASN A 158 -7.86 -3.36 12.30
CA ASN A 158 -8.62 -3.45 13.55
C ASN A 158 -10.08 -3.04 13.36
N LYS A 159 -10.87 -3.85 12.66
CA LYS A 159 -12.26 -3.55 12.26
C LYS A 159 -13.22 -3.12 13.39
N HIS A 160 -12.89 -3.36 14.66
CA HIS A 160 -13.72 -3.03 15.80
C HIS A 160 -13.32 -1.71 16.49
N ILE A 161 -12.24 -1.06 16.04
CA ILE A 161 -11.79 0.22 16.61
C ILE A 161 -12.59 1.42 16.08
N GLY A 162 -13.19 1.29 14.90
CA GLY A 162 -13.88 2.39 14.21
C GLY A 162 -15.03 3.03 15.00
N SER A 163 -15.68 2.29 15.91
CA SER A 163 -16.70 2.86 16.81
C SER A 163 -16.14 3.84 17.84
N SER A 164 -14.84 3.77 18.15
CA SER A 164 -14.15 4.70 19.06
C SER A 164 -13.36 5.78 18.34
N MET A 165 -13.46 5.85 17.00
CA MET A 165 -12.69 6.82 16.22
C MET A 165 -13.00 8.26 16.62
N LYS A 166 -14.24 8.55 17.00
CA LYS A 166 -14.62 9.88 17.50
C LYS A 166 -13.84 10.28 18.76
N VAL A 167 -13.61 9.34 19.68
CA VAL A 167 -12.86 9.58 20.92
C VAL A 167 -11.38 9.75 20.62
N ILE A 168 -10.81 8.86 19.81
CA ILE A 168 -9.40 8.97 19.39
C ILE A 168 -9.15 10.29 18.65
N ALA A 169 -10.06 10.67 17.75
CA ALA A 169 -9.92 11.90 16.95
C ALA A 169 -9.91 13.17 17.81
N GLN A 170 -10.66 13.23 18.90
CA GLN A 170 -10.67 14.38 19.82
C GLN A 170 -9.29 14.69 20.41
N ASP A 171 -8.44 13.66 20.54
CA ASP A 171 -7.11 13.76 21.15
C ASP A 171 -5.96 13.73 20.13
N LEU A 172 -6.25 13.51 18.84
CA LEU A 172 -5.26 13.65 17.75
C LEU A 172 -4.67 15.07 17.67
N LYS A 173 -5.40 16.09 18.11
CA LYS A 173 -4.89 17.48 18.22
C LYS A 173 -3.65 17.61 19.12
N ASN A 174 -3.42 16.63 20.01
CA ASN A 174 -2.28 16.62 20.93
C ASN A 174 -1.01 16.05 20.29
N VAL A 175 -1.10 15.51 19.06
CA VAL A 175 0.02 15.00 18.26
C VAL A 175 0.14 15.77 16.93
N PRO A 176 0.37 17.09 16.96
CA PRO A 176 0.38 17.92 15.75
C PRO A 176 1.52 17.58 14.76
N GLY A 177 2.55 16.85 15.23
CA GLY A 177 3.64 16.35 14.41
C GLY A 177 3.37 15.02 13.69
N LEU A 178 2.13 14.51 13.73
CA LEU A 178 1.77 13.26 13.05
C LEU A 178 1.93 13.40 11.53
N LYS A 179 2.75 12.52 10.95
CA LYS A 179 3.06 12.44 9.52
C LYS A 179 2.27 11.34 8.82
N GLU A 180 2.01 10.23 9.50
CA GLU A 180 1.25 9.11 8.94
C GLU A 180 0.14 8.65 9.87
N LEU A 181 -1.08 8.59 9.32
CA LEU A 181 -2.25 8.01 9.98
C LEU A 181 -2.81 6.89 9.11
N ASN A 182 -2.60 5.64 9.52
CA ASN A 182 -3.11 4.46 8.82
C ASN A 182 -4.30 3.86 9.59
N LEU A 183 -5.46 3.90 8.94
CA LEU A 183 -6.75 3.41 9.41
C LEU A 183 -7.38 2.42 8.42
N HIS A 184 -6.54 1.77 7.60
CA HIS A 184 -6.96 0.75 6.64
C HIS A 184 -7.77 -0.35 7.34
N MET A 185 -8.98 -0.63 6.86
CA MET A 185 -9.84 -1.71 7.39
C MET A 185 -10.12 -1.62 8.91
N CYS A 186 -10.31 -0.41 9.43
CA CYS A 186 -10.63 -0.12 10.84
C CYS A 186 -12.13 -0.16 11.18
N GLY A 187 -13.00 -0.44 10.21
CA GLY A 187 -14.46 -0.44 10.40
C GLY A 187 -15.03 0.97 10.59
N LEU A 188 -14.44 1.96 9.91
CA LEU A 188 -14.90 3.35 9.96
C LEU A 188 -16.27 3.49 9.28
N LYS A 189 -17.11 4.36 9.85
CA LYS A 189 -18.43 4.74 9.35
C LYS A 189 -18.49 6.26 9.13
N GLN A 190 -19.57 6.76 8.54
CA GLN A 190 -19.78 8.21 8.35
C GLN A 190 -19.54 9.05 9.62
N ASP A 191 -20.10 8.64 10.78
CA ASP A 191 -19.89 9.32 12.06
C ASP A 191 -18.41 9.34 12.52
N SER A 192 -17.63 8.32 12.13
CA SER A 192 -16.19 8.27 12.40
C SER A 192 -15.46 9.38 11.63
N LEU A 193 -15.88 9.67 10.39
CA LEU A 193 -15.28 10.71 9.56
C LEU A 193 -15.58 12.11 10.10
N GLN A 194 -16.79 12.36 10.62
CA GLN A 194 -17.11 13.62 11.30
C GLN A 194 -16.18 13.87 12.50
N GLY A 195 -15.86 12.82 13.27
CA GLY A 195 -14.88 12.92 14.35
C GLY A 195 -13.48 13.25 13.82
N LEU A 196 -13.02 12.48 12.82
CA LEU A 196 -11.70 12.66 12.21
C LEU A 196 -11.53 14.04 11.57
N ASP A 197 -12.55 14.54 10.91
CA ASP A 197 -12.58 15.85 10.25
C ASP A 197 -12.14 16.99 11.19
N THR A 198 -12.71 17.02 12.40
CA THR A 198 -12.33 18.02 13.41
C THR A 198 -10.89 17.89 13.88
N ALA A 199 -10.27 16.72 13.73
CA ALA A 199 -8.88 16.48 14.08
C ALA A 199 -7.93 16.92 12.97
N LEU A 200 -8.31 16.75 11.69
CA LEU A 200 -7.44 17.02 10.54
C LEU A 200 -6.92 18.47 10.52
N GLN A 201 -7.70 19.45 11.00
CA GLN A 201 -7.26 20.84 11.10
C GLN A 201 -6.02 21.06 11.99
N HIS A 202 -5.69 20.09 12.86
CA HIS A 202 -4.56 20.14 13.78
C HIS A 202 -3.35 19.34 13.28
N LEU A 203 -3.48 18.61 12.17
CA LEU A 203 -2.48 17.69 11.64
C LEU A 203 -1.82 18.24 10.37
N ALA A 204 -1.31 19.47 10.42
CA ALA A 204 -0.72 20.16 9.27
C ALA A 204 0.54 19.48 8.71
N GLU A 205 1.22 18.65 9.52
CA GLU A 205 2.41 17.87 9.11
C GLU A 205 2.06 16.50 8.49
N LEU A 206 0.76 16.18 8.36
CA LEU A 206 0.31 14.88 7.83
C LEU A 206 0.69 14.76 6.35
N ARG A 207 1.46 13.72 6.04
CA ARG A 207 1.91 13.33 4.70
C ARG A 207 1.12 12.16 4.15
N LYS A 208 0.68 11.23 5.01
CA LYS A 208 -0.10 10.07 4.60
C LYS A 208 -1.38 9.94 5.41
N LEU A 209 -2.50 9.86 4.69
CA LEU A 209 -3.79 9.49 5.23
C LEU A 209 -4.31 8.26 4.47
N ASP A 210 -4.34 7.13 5.15
CA ASP A 210 -4.92 5.89 4.64
C ASP A 210 -6.18 5.55 5.43
N ILE A 211 -7.34 5.65 4.79
CA ILE A 211 -8.64 5.24 5.36
C ILE A 211 -9.30 4.17 4.49
N SER A 212 -8.50 3.46 3.69
CA SER A 212 -8.97 2.47 2.73
C SER A 212 -9.66 1.27 3.40
N CYS A 213 -10.40 0.50 2.60
CA CYS A 213 -11.17 -0.67 3.03
C CYS A 213 -12.20 -0.40 4.14
N ASN A 214 -12.72 0.83 4.22
CA ASN A 214 -13.80 1.22 5.13
C ASN A 214 -15.09 1.56 4.35
N LYS A 215 -15.76 0.54 3.82
CA LYS A 215 -16.90 0.68 2.88
C LYS A 215 -18.10 1.49 3.40
N GLU A 216 -18.23 1.66 4.71
CA GLU A 216 -19.32 2.38 5.36
C GLU A 216 -19.01 3.87 5.61
N ILE A 217 -17.84 4.37 5.17
CA ILE A 217 -17.43 5.77 5.39
C ILE A 217 -17.97 6.73 4.32
N GLY A 218 -18.25 6.26 3.11
CA GLY A 218 -18.76 7.08 2.02
C GLY A 218 -20.06 7.80 2.39
N GLY A 219 -20.21 9.03 1.92
CA GLY A 219 -21.27 10.00 2.23
C GLY A 219 -20.88 11.00 3.32
N GLY A 220 -19.76 10.78 4.02
CA GLY A 220 -19.32 11.63 5.11
C GLY A 220 -18.37 12.78 4.72
N PHE A 221 -17.89 12.87 3.47
CA PHE A 221 -16.85 13.85 3.10
C PHE A 221 -17.37 15.26 2.84
N LYS A 222 -18.69 15.42 2.72
CA LYS A 222 -19.35 16.71 2.40
C LYS A 222 -18.93 17.83 3.35
N ASP A 223 -18.93 17.53 4.66
CA ASP A 223 -18.59 18.49 5.70
C ASP A 223 -17.08 18.62 5.90
N SER A 224 -16.28 17.69 5.36
CA SER A 224 -14.84 17.59 5.59
C SER A 224 -13.97 18.35 4.60
N THR A 225 -14.58 19.06 3.64
CA THR A 225 -13.86 19.75 2.57
C THR A 225 -12.86 20.78 3.10
N ALA A 226 -13.25 21.59 4.08
CA ALA A 226 -12.42 22.66 4.61
C ALA A 226 -11.17 22.13 5.34
N HIS A 227 -11.31 21.07 6.14
CA HIS A 227 -10.18 20.54 6.91
C HIS A 227 -9.29 19.64 6.06
N LEU A 228 -9.84 18.85 5.14
CA LEU A 228 -9.02 18.09 4.19
C LEU A 228 -8.18 19.04 3.32
N ALA A 229 -8.75 20.17 2.90
CA ALA A 229 -8.03 21.22 2.18
C ALA A 229 -6.90 21.89 2.97
N SER A 230 -6.89 21.78 4.31
CA SER A 230 -5.82 22.32 5.14
C SER A 230 -4.55 21.46 5.14
N LEU A 231 -4.64 20.21 4.65
CA LEU A 231 -3.53 19.27 4.57
C LEU A 231 -2.63 19.54 3.35
N GLY A 232 -2.05 20.73 3.26
CA GLY A 232 -1.22 21.14 2.12
C GLY A 232 0.06 20.31 1.94
N ASN A 233 0.50 19.60 2.99
CA ASN A 233 1.66 18.70 2.98
C ASN A 233 1.31 17.23 2.68
N LEU A 234 0.03 16.92 2.41
CA LEU A 234 -0.40 15.56 2.14
C LEU A 234 0.21 15.06 0.83
N GLU A 235 0.94 13.96 0.91
CA GLU A 235 1.60 13.27 -0.20
C GLU A 235 0.78 12.05 -0.64
N VAL A 236 0.14 11.34 0.29
CA VAL A 236 -0.62 10.11 0.01
C VAL A 236 -2.02 10.21 0.58
N LEU A 237 -3.02 10.04 -0.30
CA LEU A 237 -4.42 9.90 0.07
C LEU A 237 -4.97 8.57 -0.47
N ASP A 238 -5.20 7.61 0.43
CA ASP A 238 -5.79 6.32 0.08
C ASP A 238 -7.25 6.21 0.54
N LEU A 239 -8.14 6.21 -0.44
CA LEU A 239 -9.59 6.03 -0.32
C LEU A 239 -10.07 4.74 -0.99
N HIS A 240 -9.17 3.77 -1.22
CA HIS A 240 -9.51 2.50 -1.84
C HIS A 240 -10.66 1.82 -1.10
N GLN A 241 -11.71 1.44 -1.81
CA GLN A 241 -12.82 0.66 -1.26
C GLN A 241 -13.51 1.32 -0.03
N CYS A 242 -13.64 2.65 -0.04
CA CYS A 242 -14.32 3.43 1.00
C CYS A 242 -15.84 3.61 0.77
N GLY A 243 -16.38 3.12 -0.34
CA GLY A 243 -17.78 3.35 -0.69
C GLY A 243 -18.08 4.81 -1.08
N VAL A 244 -17.08 5.53 -1.60
CA VAL A 244 -17.17 6.95 -2.00
C VAL A 244 -18.40 7.18 -2.89
N THR A 245 -19.25 8.13 -2.50
CA THR A 245 -20.50 8.52 -3.16
C THR A 245 -20.29 9.69 -4.13
N GLU A 246 -21.30 10.02 -4.94
CA GLU A 246 -21.25 11.17 -5.85
C GLU A 246 -21.11 12.52 -5.11
N GLU A 247 -21.72 12.64 -3.93
CA GLU A 247 -21.56 13.83 -3.07
C GLU A 247 -20.11 13.95 -2.59
N ASP A 248 -19.48 12.84 -2.22
CA ASP A 248 -18.07 12.82 -1.83
C ASP A 248 -17.15 13.19 -3.00
N VAL A 249 -17.43 12.70 -4.21
CA VAL A 249 -16.66 13.07 -5.41
C VAL A 249 -16.74 14.57 -5.67
N THR A 250 -17.92 15.16 -5.48
CA THR A 250 -18.11 16.62 -5.61
C THR A 250 -17.29 17.37 -4.56
N ALA A 251 -17.30 16.91 -3.31
CA ALA A 251 -16.48 17.46 -2.24
C ALA A 251 -14.98 17.34 -2.55
N LEU A 252 -14.51 16.15 -2.93
CA LEU A 252 -13.12 15.90 -3.32
C LEU A 252 -12.69 16.76 -4.53
N SER A 253 -13.58 17.01 -5.48
CA SER A 253 -13.30 17.86 -6.65
C SER A 253 -12.96 19.31 -6.27
N GLN A 254 -13.47 19.79 -5.12
CA GLN A 254 -13.15 21.10 -4.59
C GLN A 254 -11.82 21.11 -3.82
N VAL A 255 -11.48 20.00 -3.18
CA VAL A 255 -10.30 19.88 -2.31
C VAL A 255 -9.03 19.54 -3.08
N ILE A 256 -9.11 18.65 -4.07
CA ILE A 256 -7.96 18.14 -4.82
C ILE A 256 -7.02 19.26 -5.31
N PRO A 257 -7.49 20.38 -5.90
CA PRO A 257 -6.60 21.46 -6.33
C PRO A 257 -5.77 22.13 -5.22
N LEU A 258 -6.18 21.97 -3.96
CA LEU A 258 -5.52 22.56 -2.79
C LEU A 258 -4.45 21.64 -2.20
N LEU A 259 -4.46 20.36 -2.56
CA LEU A 259 -3.50 19.35 -2.11
C LEU A 259 -2.25 19.32 -3.01
N SER A 260 -1.61 20.47 -3.22
CA SER A 260 -0.49 20.60 -4.17
C SER A 260 0.74 19.71 -3.88
N GLY A 261 0.84 19.17 -2.65
CA GLY A 261 1.83 18.19 -2.23
C GLY A 261 1.53 16.75 -2.64
N LEU A 262 0.33 16.46 -3.16
CA LEU A 262 -0.14 15.10 -3.36
C LEU A 262 0.65 14.38 -4.46
N GLU A 263 1.26 13.26 -4.09
CA GLU A 263 2.03 12.37 -4.95
C GLU A 263 1.25 11.11 -5.31
N GLU A 264 0.39 10.62 -4.42
CA GLU A 264 -0.40 9.41 -4.63
C GLU A 264 -1.88 9.60 -4.30
N LEU A 265 -2.75 9.26 -5.25
CA LEU A 265 -4.19 9.24 -5.08
C LEU A 265 -4.74 7.86 -5.46
N ASN A 266 -5.37 7.19 -4.49
CA ASN A 266 -6.04 5.92 -4.71
C ASN A 266 -7.55 6.03 -4.44
N LEU A 267 -8.34 5.91 -5.49
CA LEU A 267 -9.81 5.90 -5.47
C LEU A 267 -10.38 4.54 -5.86
N SER A 268 -9.54 3.53 -6.01
CA SER A 268 -9.91 2.25 -6.60
C SER A 268 -11.04 1.54 -5.84
N SER A 269 -11.85 0.77 -6.54
CA SER A 269 -12.99 0.01 -6.01
C SER A 269 -14.09 0.86 -5.37
N ASN A 270 -14.27 2.09 -5.84
CA ASN A 270 -15.41 2.94 -5.51
C ASN A 270 -16.29 3.13 -6.76
N LYS A 271 -17.25 2.22 -6.99
CA LYS A 271 -18.04 2.20 -8.24
C LYS A 271 -18.90 3.43 -8.49
N ASN A 272 -19.32 4.13 -7.44
CA ASN A 272 -20.14 5.34 -7.58
C ASN A 272 -19.30 6.56 -8.01
N VAL A 273 -17.96 6.47 -7.97
CA VAL A 273 -17.07 7.53 -8.45
C VAL A 273 -17.29 7.80 -9.93
N GLY A 274 -17.51 6.74 -10.72
CA GLY A 274 -17.67 6.83 -12.17
C GLY A 274 -18.77 7.78 -12.65
N ALA A 275 -19.86 7.94 -11.89
CA ALA A 275 -21.02 8.73 -12.29
C ALA A 275 -20.78 10.26 -12.34
N SER A 276 -19.80 10.78 -11.58
CA SER A 276 -19.50 12.22 -11.45
C SER A 276 -18.00 12.52 -11.41
N SER A 277 -17.19 11.58 -11.89
CA SER A 277 -15.72 11.65 -11.81
C SER A 277 -15.08 12.60 -12.81
N ASP A 278 -15.76 13.00 -13.88
CA ASP A 278 -15.23 13.91 -14.90
C ASP A 278 -14.71 15.21 -14.27
N HIS A 279 -15.48 15.81 -13.35
CA HIS A 279 -15.05 16.98 -12.61
C HIS A 279 -13.82 16.71 -11.73
N LEU A 280 -13.80 15.61 -10.98
CA LEU A 280 -12.68 15.24 -10.11
C LEU A 280 -11.39 14.99 -10.91
N LEU A 281 -11.48 14.16 -11.95
CA LEU A 281 -10.36 13.79 -12.79
C LEU A 281 -9.80 14.99 -13.54
N GLY A 282 -10.67 15.87 -14.03
CA GLY A 282 -10.26 17.12 -14.66
C GLY A 282 -9.44 18.02 -13.73
N ARG A 283 -9.65 17.95 -12.40
CA ARG A 283 -8.92 18.73 -11.40
C ARG A 283 -7.55 18.16 -11.04
N LEU A 284 -7.22 16.94 -11.44
CA LEU A 284 -5.88 16.39 -11.24
C LEU A 284 -4.80 17.24 -11.92
N ARG A 285 -5.15 18.03 -12.95
CA ARG A 285 -4.24 18.98 -13.62
C ARG A 285 -3.58 20.02 -12.69
N PHE A 286 -4.11 20.17 -11.48
CA PHE A 286 -3.58 21.09 -10.45
C PHE A 286 -2.62 20.41 -9.47
N LEU A 287 -2.27 19.14 -9.69
CA LEU A 287 -1.38 18.35 -8.85
C LEU A 287 -0.05 18.06 -9.58
N PRO A 288 0.90 19.02 -9.61
CA PRO A 288 2.11 18.88 -10.42
C PRO A 288 3.05 17.77 -9.96
N LYS A 289 2.95 17.36 -8.68
CA LYS A 289 3.78 16.31 -8.06
C LYS A 289 3.14 14.91 -8.11
N LEU A 290 1.98 14.77 -8.76
CA LEU A 290 1.23 13.52 -8.74
C LEU A 290 1.96 12.44 -9.54
N LYS A 291 2.46 11.42 -8.83
CA LYS A 291 3.21 10.29 -9.37
C LYS A 291 2.34 9.06 -9.59
N SER A 292 1.31 8.86 -8.76
CA SER A 292 0.48 7.66 -8.80
C SER A 292 -1.00 8.01 -8.78
N VAL A 293 -1.71 7.49 -9.78
CA VAL A 293 -3.17 7.60 -9.89
C VAL A 293 -3.77 6.21 -10.07
N ALA A 294 -4.46 5.73 -9.03
CA ALA A 294 -5.14 4.44 -9.03
C ALA A 294 -6.66 4.62 -8.97
N ILE A 295 -7.34 4.32 -10.08
CA ILE A 295 -8.78 4.49 -10.25
C ILE A 295 -9.39 3.20 -10.83
N SER A 296 -8.90 2.07 -10.34
CA SER A 296 -9.32 0.74 -10.78
C SER A 296 -10.73 0.42 -10.27
N ASN A 297 -11.58 -0.20 -11.09
CA ASN A 297 -12.94 -0.63 -10.69
C ASN A 297 -13.81 0.53 -10.14
N CYS A 298 -13.74 1.70 -10.76
CA CYS A 298 -14.49 2.90 -10.35
C CYS A 298 -15.75 3.13 -11.19
N GLY A 299 -16.04 2.26 -12.16
CA GLY A 299 -17.23 2.39 -13.01
C GLY A 299 -17.17 3.60 -13.96
N LEU A 300 -15.96 3.97 -14.40
CA LEU A 300 -15.73 5.18 -15.20
C LEU A 300 -16.54 5.18 -16.51
N GLY A 301 -17.01 6.37 -16.89
CA GLY A 301 -17.57 6.64 -18.22
C GLY A 301 -16.51 7.14 -19.21
N THR A 302 -16.90 7.34 -20.46
CA THR A 302 -16.03 7.93 -21.50
C THR A 302 -15.70 9.40 -21.22
N GLU A 303 -16.62 10.15 -20.61
CA GLU A 303 -16.40 11.55 -20.22
C GLU A 303 -15.34 11.67 -19.11
N SER A 304 -15.36 10.75 -18.15
CA SER A 304 -14.32 10.60 -17.13
C SER A 304 -12.96 10.34 -17.77
N LEU A 305 -12.90 9.44 -18.77
CA LEU A 305 -11.67 9.12 -19.48
C LEU A 305 -11.12 10.32 -20.26
N SER A 306 -11.97 11.10 -20.93
CA SER A 306 -11.59 12.35 -21.59
C SER A 306 -11.05 13.38 -20.59
N SER A 307 -11.70 13.53 -19.44
CA SER A 307 -11.28 14.47 -18.40
C SER A 307 -9.94 14.09 -17.79
N LEU A 308 -9.71 12.80 -17.58
CA LEU A 308 -8.40 12.28 -17.17
C LEU A 308 -7.35 12.51 -18.25
N ALA A 309 -7.68 12.29 -19.52
CA ALA A 309 -6.75 12.52 -20.63
C ALA A 309 -6.29 13.98 -20.68
N GLU A 310 -7.22 14.93 -20.54
CA GLU A 310 -6.88 16.35 -20.46
C GLU A 310 -6.02 16.68 -19.24
N ALA A 311 -6.36 16.11 -18.08
CA ALA A 311 -5.62 16.37 -16.86
C ALA A 311 -4.19 15.83 -16.90
N ALA A 312 -4.01 14.62 -17.46
CA ALA A 312 -2.73 13.95 -17.57
C ALA A 312 -1.72 14.69 -18.46
N LEU A 313 -2.17 15.59 -19.35
CA LEU A 313 -1.26 16.50 -20.08
C LEU A 313 -0.46 17.44 -19.15
N HIS A 314 -0.94 17.63 -17.92
CA HIS A 314 -0.36 18.51 -16.91
C HIS A 314 0.26 17.74 -15.74
N LEU A 315 0.47 16.43 -15.88
CA LEU A 315 1.06 15.57 -14.86
C LEU A 315 2.45 15.06 -15.31
N PRO A 316 3.49 15.92 -15.25
CA PRO A 316 4.81 15.58 -15.78
C PRO A 316 5.53 14.49 -14.97
N GLU A 317 5.19 14.32 -13.69
CA GLU A 317 5.80 13.34 -12.78
C GLU A 317 5.00 12.02 -12.72
N LEU A 318 3.98 11.82 -13.57
CA LEU A 318 3.13 10.62 -13.49
C LEU A 318 3.93 9.36 -13.84
N GLU A 319 4.13 8.50 -12.86
CA GLU A 319 4.86 7.23 -12.96
C GLU A 319 3.92 6.01 -13.03
N ILE A 320 2.79 6.06 -12.33
CA ILE A 320 1.86 4.94 -12.18
C ILE A 320 0.45 5.38 -12.56
N LEU A 321 -0.12 4.69 -13.56
CA LEU A 321 -1.51 4.83 -13.94
C LEU A 321 -2.21 3.47 -13.91
N ASP A 322 -3.20 3.32 -13.04
CA ASP A 322 -4.05 2.14 -12.96
C ASP A 322 -5.51 2.45 -13.29
N LEU A 323 -5.93 1.98 -14.47
CA LEU A 323 -7.30 2.08 -14.99
C LEU A 323 -8.01 0.73 -15.03
N SER A 324 -7.45 -0.29 -14.39
CA SER A 324 -7.95 -1.65 -14.46
C SER A 324 -9.44 -1.74 -14.08
N TRP A 325 -10.14 -2.72 -14.62
CA TRP A 325 -11.56 -2.95 -14.36
C TRP A 325 -12.50 -1.79 -14.75
N ASN A 326 -12.05 -0.86 -15.59
CA ASN A 326 -12.91 0.14 -16.23
C ASN A 326 -13.14 -0.22 -17.71
N LYS A 327 -14.28 -0.84 -17.98
CA LYS A 327 -14.64 -1.33 -19.32
C LYS A 327 -14.75 -0.23 -20.38
N CYS A 328 -14.91 1.04 -19.97
CA CYS A 328 -14.99 2.18 -20.89
C CYS A 328 -13.68 2.44 -21.63
N VAL A 329 -12.55 1.94 -21.11
CA VAL A 329 -11.23 2.15 -21.71
C VAL A 329 -11.11 1.43 -23.05
N GLY A 330 -11.64 0.20 -23.15
CA GLY A 330 -11.64 -0.57 -24.40
C GLY A 330 -12.36 0.14 -25.54
N GLY A 331 -11.71 0.24 -26.69
CA GLY A 331 -12.14 0.97 -27.88
C GLY A 331 -11.99 2.49 -27.79
N ASN A 332 -11.63 3.02 -26.62
CA ASN A 332 -11.50 4.45 -26.34
C ASN A 332 -10.09 4.85 -25.89
N LEU A 333 -9.10 3.95 -25.95
CA LEU A 333 -7.73 4.26 -25.53
C LEU A 333 -7.13 5.45 -26.30
N LYS A 334 -7.60 5.68 -27.53
CA LYS A 334 -7.27 6.86 -28.35
C LYS A 334 -7.51 8.21 -27.64
N LEU A 335 -8.43 8.27 -26.68
CA LEU A 335 -8.68 9.49 -25.90
C LEU A 335 -7.47 9.84 -25.02
N LEU A 336 -6.76 8.84 -24.51
CA LEU A 336 -5.55 9.01 -23.70
C LEU A 336 -4.28 9.21 -24.55
N LEU A 337 -4.38 9.19 -25.89
CA LEU A 337 -3.21 9.22 -26.76
C LEU A 337 -2.32 10.45 -26.52
N GLY A 338 -2.91 11.64 -26.40
CA GLY A 338 -2.16 12.87 -26.12
C GLY A 338 -1.41 12.80 -24.79
N ALA A 339 -2.07 12.31 -23.75
CA ALA A 339 -1.47 12.13 -22.43
C ALA A 339 -0.33 11.12 -22.45
N LEU A 340 -0.54 9.93 -23.01
CA LEU A 340 0.47 8.86 -23.07
C LEU A 340 1.70 9.25 -23.91
N LYS A 341 1.54 10.14 -24.90
CA LYS A 341 2.68 10.69 -25.65
C LYS A 341 3.58 11.59 -24.81
N LEU A 342 2.98 12.36 -23.89
CA LEU A 342 3.70 13.30 -23.02
C LEU A 342 4.17 12.67 -21.71
N ALA A 343 3.63 11.51 -21.35
CA ALA A 343 3.93 10.82 -20.12
C ALA A 343 5.29 10.10 -20.18
N THR A 344 6.38 10.87 -20.14
CA THR A 344 7.75 10.34 -20.28
C THR A 344 8.24 9.59 -19.04
N GLU A 345 7.60 9.81 -17.89
CA GLU A 345 7.95 9.21 -16.60
C GLU A 345 7.14 7.95 -16.26
N ILE A 346 6.15 7.56 -17.07
CA ILE A 346 5.33 6.37 -16.81
C ILE A 346 6.20 5.12 -16.78
N GLN A 347 6.20 4.45 -15.63
CA GLN A 347 6.85 3.18 -15.35
C GLN A 347 5.85 2.03 -15.22
N VAL A 348 4.62 2.31 -14.78
CA VAL A 348 3.59 1.29 -14.55
C VAL A 348 2.28 1.71 -15.22
N LEU A 349 1.82 0.88 -16.15
CA LEU A 349 0.52 1.04 -16.80
C LEU A 349 -0.30 -0.23 -16.59
N ARG A 350 -1.41 -0.11 -15.86
CA ARG A 350 -2.34 -1.21 -15.62
C ARG A 350 -3.66 -0.97 -16.34
N LEU A 351 -3.97 -1.86 -17.27
CA LEU A 351 -5.18 -1.90 -18.08
C LEU A 351 -5.86 -3.27 -17.99
N SER A 352 -5.72 -3.94 -16.84
CA SER A 352 -6.31 -5.26 -16.62
C SER A 352 -7.84 -5.16 -16.69
N SER A 353 -8.51 -6.09 -17.37
CA SER A 353 -9.98 -6.14 -17.42
C SER A 353 -10.62 -4.82 -17.94
N CYS A 354 -9.98 -4.13 -18.88
CA CYS A 354 -10.44 -2.88 -19.47
C CYS A 354 -11.33 -3.05 -20.71
N ASN A 355 -11.64 -4.30 -21.09
CA ASN A 355 -12.40 -4.61 -22.31
C ASN A 355 -11.67 -4.19 -23.60
N LEU A 356 -10.34 -4.20 -23.57
CA LEU A 356 -9.50 -3.77 -24.70
C LEU A 356 -9.80 -4.58 -25.97
N VAL A 357 -9.64 -3.92 -27.11
CA VAL A 357 -9.81 -4.49 -28.46
C VAL A 357 -8.50 -4.41 -29.26
N ALA A 358 -8.47 -4.99 -30.46
CA ALA A 358 -7.28 -5.01 -31.31
C ALA A 358 -6.78 -3.60 -31.67
N GLU A 359 -7.70 -2.64 -31.86
CA GLU A 359 -7.37 -1.25 -32.12
C GLU A 359 -6.62 -0.59 -30.96
N ASP A 360 -6.94 -0.92 -29.71
CA ASP A 360 -6.24 -0.38 -28.54
C ASP A 360 -4.80 -0.89 -28.48
N LEU A 361 -4.57 -2.17 -28.77
CA LEU A 361 -3.23 -2.74 -28.89
C LEU A 361 -2.43 -2.13 -30.04
N ALA A 362 -3.06 -1.91 -31.19
CA ALA A 362 -2.41 -1.24 -32.31
C ALA A 362 -1.96 0.18 -31.95
N LEU A 363 -2.76 0.92 -31.15
CA LEU A 363 -2.39 2.23 -30.64
C LEU A 363 -1.21 2.18 -29.66
N LEU A 364 -1.20 1.24 -28.72
CA LEU A 364 -0.06 1.03 -27.81
C LEU A 364 1.21 0.67 -28.58
N THR A 365 1.08 -0.18 -29.61
CA THR A 365 2.19 -0.56 -30.50
C THR A 365 2.76 0.66 -31.21
N LEU A 366 1.90 1.51 -31.78
CA LEU A 366 2.33 2.73 -32.46
C LEU A 366 3.05 3.68 -31.49
N LEU A 367 2.49 3.89 -30.29
CA LEU A 367 3.10 4.75 -29.27
C LEU A 367 4.51 4.30 -28.89
N THR A 368 4.68 3.00 -28.66
CA THR A 368 5.97 2.43 -28.26
C THR A 368 6.98 2.47 -29.40
N GLN A 369 6.56 2.24 -30.65
CA GLN A 369 7.41 2.38 -31.84
C GLN A 369 7.84 3.83 -32.09
N ASP A 370 6.98 4.80 -31.80
CA ASP A 370 7.29 6.23 -31.86
C ASP A 370 8.24 6.69 -30.72
N GLY A 371 8.64 5.78 -29.82
CA GLY A 371 9.57 6.04 -28.71
C GLY A 371 8.91 6.56 -27.44
N HIS A 372 7.57 6.60 -27.38
CA HIS A 372 6.84 6.90 -26.15
C HIS A 372 6.83 5.69 -25.20
N LEU A 373 6.59 5.92 -23.91
CA LEU A 373 6.56 4.88 -22.87
C LEU A 373 7.88 4.08 -22.75
N ALA A 374 9.02 4.65 -23.14
CA ALA A 374 10.31 3.96 -23.14
C ALA A 374 10.77 3.53 -21.72
N ARG A 375 10.30 4.21 -20.67
CA ARG A 375 10.56 3.89 -19.25
C ARG A 375 9.59 2.87 -18.65
N LEU A 376 8.68 2.32 -19.44
CA LEU A 376 7.67 1.39 -18.95
C LEU A 376 8.34 0.09 -18.44
N ARG A 377 8.17 -0.18 -17.14
CA ARG A 377 8.71 -1.36 -16.45
C ARG A 377 7.65 -2.42 -16.24
N LYS A 378 6.40 -2.02 -15.97
CA LYS A 378 5.27 -2.93 -15.76
C LYS A 378 4.11 -2.58 -16.67
N LEU A 379 3.69 -3.55 -17.47
CA LEU A 379 2.51 -3.46 -18.31
C LEU A 379 1.56 -4.61 -18.01
N ASP A 380 0.39 -4.28 -17.48
CA ASP A 380 -0.66 -5.26 -17.20
C ASP A 380 -1.81 -5.10 -18.19
N LEU A 381 -1.95 -6.08 -19.09
CA LEU A 381 -3.00 -6.22 -20.10
C LEU A 381 -3.90 -7.43 -19.81
N SER A 382 -3.79 -8.03 -18.61
CA SER A 382 -4.51 -9.24 -18.24
C SER A 382 -6.03 -9.05 -18.34
N TYR A 383 -6.75 -10.16 -18.48
CA TYR A 383 -8.21 -10.21 -18.44
C TYR A 383 -8.94 -9.41 -19.55
N ASN A 384 -8.24 -9.13 -20.65
CA ASN A 384 -8.79 -8.53 -21.88
C ASN A 384 -9.07 -9.59 -22.96
N ASN A 385 -10.02 -10.47 -22.68
CA ASN A 385 -10.35 -11.62 -23.53
C ASN A 385 -10.87 -11.28 -24.94
N ASN A 386 -11.29 -10.03 -25.18
CA ASN A 386 -11.87 -9.61 -26.47
C ASN A 386 -10.83 -9.27 -27.53
N ILE A 387 -9.55 -9.23 -27.15
CA ILE A 387 -8.46 -9.00 -28.09
C ILE A 387 -8.35 -10.19 -29.05
N SER A 388 -8.34 -9.91 -30.37
CA SER A 388 -8.17 -10.93 -31.40
C SER A 388 -6.71 -11.40 -31.50
N ASP A 389 -6.47 -12.53 -32.17
CA ASP A 389 -5.10 -13.01 -32.38
C ASP A 389 -4.27 -12.02 -33.20
N GLU A 390 -4.88 -11.34 -34.16
CA GLU A 390 -4.25 -10.30 -34.97
C GLU A 390 -3.84 -9.10 -34.11
N GLY A 391 -4.67 -8.70 -33.16
CA GLY A 391 -4.33 -7.64 -32.20
C GLY A 391 -3.09 -8.00 -31.38
N TRP A 392 -3.01 -9.24 -30.89
CA TRP A 392 -1.83 -9.73 -30.17
C TRP A 392 -0.59 -9.83 -31.05
N VAL A 393 -0.73 -10.24 -32.32
CA VAL A 393 0.39 -10.25 -33.30
C VAL A 393 0.97 -8.84 -33.44
N VAL A 394 0.12 -7.84 -33.70
CA VAL A 394 0.56 -6.44 -33.87
C VAL A 394 1.29 -5.95 -32.62
N PHE A 395 0.74 -6.22 -31.44
CA PHE A 395 1.36 -5.84 -30.18
C PHE A 395 2.74 -6.48 -29.97
N CYS A 396 2.85 -7.80 -30.18
CA CYS A 396 4.13 -8.50 -30.01
C CYS A 396 5.21 -7.96 -30.96
N GLN A 397 4.84 -7.55 -32.18
CA GLN A 397 5.78 -6.96 -33.14
C GLN A 397 6.38 -5.62 -32.69
N GLY A 398 5.63 -4.80 -31.92
CA GLY A 398 6.14 -3.54 -31.37
C GLY A 398 6.77 -3.68 -29.97
N LEU A 399 6.54 -4.79 -29.28
CA LEU A 399 6.95 -4.99 -27.89
C LEU A 399 8.46 -4.88 -27.69
N ALA A 400 9.26 -5.29 -28.68
CA ALA A 400 10.73 -5.32 -28.61
C ALA A 400 11.39 -3.95 -28.37
N VAL A 401 10.66 -2.85 -28.53
CA VAL A 401 11.16 -1.47 -28.28
C VAL A 401 11.21 -1.15 -26.78
N LEU A 402 10.41 -1.82 -25.95
CA LEU A 402 10.31 -1.57 -24.51
C LEU A 402 11.47 -2.23 -23.72
N LYS A 403 12.69 -1.73 -23.90
CA LYS A 403 13.91 -2.34 -23.33
C LYS A 403 13.94 -2.38 -21.79
N GLU A 404 13.22 -1.49 -21.12
CA GLU A 404 13.12 -1.44 -19.64
C GLU A 404 11.98 -2.31 -19.06
N LEU A 405 11.16 -2.96 -19.90
CA LEU A 405 10.02 -3.75 -19.43
C LEU A 405 10.49 -4.97 -18.63
N SER A 406 10.20 -4.97 -17.33
CA SER A 406 10.53 -6.04 -16.39
C SER A 406 9.37 -6.99 -16.14
N GLU A 407 8.13 -6.51 -16.24
CA GLU A 407 6.92 -7.29 -15.99
C GLU A 407 5.87 -7.05 -17.09
N LEU A 408 5.41 -8.14 -17.71
CA LEU A 408 4.30 -8.13 -18.66
C LEU A 408 3.25 -9.15 -18.23
N ASP A 409 2.01 -8.75 -18.08
CA ASP A 409 0.90 -9.68 -17.84
C ASP A 409 -0.14 -9.63 -18.97
N VAL A 410 -0.35 -10.77 -19.63
CA VAL A 410 -1.34 -11.00 -20.70
C VAL A 410 -2.27 -12.17 -20.35
N SER A 411 -2.38 -12.52 -19.07
CA SER A 411 -3.17 -13.66 -18.58
C SER A 411 -4.66 -13.53 -18.91
N LEU A 412 -5.33 -14.66 -19.15
CA LEU A 412 -6.79 -14.68 -19.35
C LEU A 412 -7.52 -14.76 -18.02
N ARG A 413 -8.81 -14.37 -18.03
CA ARG A 413 -9.66 -14.47 -16.83
C ARG A 413 -9.66 -15.89 -16.26
N PRO A 414 -9.82 -16.05 -14.92
CA PRO A 414 -9.89 -17.37 -14.30
C PRO A 414 -10.95 -18.32 -14.89
N SER A 415 -12.04 -17.77 -15.43
CA SER A 415 -13.14 -18.52 -16.06
C SER A 415 -12.93 -18.80 -17.56
N SER A 416 -11.77 -18.48 -18.11
CA SER A 416 -11.47 -18.57 -19.54
C SER A 416 -10.26 -19.44 -19.79
N CYS A 417 -10.24 -20.07 -20.95
CA CYS A 417 -9.13 -20.85 -21.45
C CYS A 417 -9.16 -20.74 -22.97
N ARG A 418 -8.05 -20.38 -23.59
CA ARG A 418 -7.97 -20.17 -25.05
C ARG A 418 -6.63 -20.66 -25.57
N ASP A 419 -6.66 -21.24 -26.77
CA ASP A 419 -5.43 -21.61 -27.47
C ASP A 419 -4.61 -20.37 -27.81
N CYS A 420 -3.29 -20.49 -27.70
CA CYS A 420 -2.37 -19.51 -28.24
C CYS A 420 -2.45 -19.52 -29.77
N GLY A 421 -2.83 -18.39 -30.35
CA GLY A 421 -2.77 -18.18 -31.79
C GLY A 421 -1.34 -18.01 -32.31
N ARG A 422 -1.24 -17.50 -33.54
CA ARG A 422 0.06 -17.23 -34.20
C ARG A 422 0.91 -16.20 -33.46
N TRP A 423 0.28 -15.33 -32.67
CA TRP A 423 0.95 -14.30 -31.87
C TRP A 423 1.97 -14.86 -30.87
N PHE A 424 1.86 -16.12 -30.45
CA PHE A 424 2.82 -16.73 -29.53
C PHE A 424 4.23 -16.78 -30.10
N SER A 425 4.38 -17.07 -31.40
CA SER A 425 5.69 -17.09 -32.04
C SER A 425 6.28 -15.69 -32.12
N GLU A 426 5.46 -14.67 -32.39
CA GLU A 426 5.87 -13.25 -32.37
C GLU A 426 6.28 -12.80 -30.97
N LEU A 427 5.56 -13.26 -29.94
CA LEU A 427 5.93 -13.02 -28.55
C LEU A 427 7.33 -13.59 -28.25
N LEU A 428 7.58 -14.86 -28.59
CA LEU A 428 8.91 -15.45 -28.36
C LEU A 428 10.03 -14.66 -29.05
N VAL A 429 9.80 -14.17 -30.26
CA VAL A 429 10.76 -13.29 -30.95
C VAL A 429 10.97 -12.01 -30.16
N ALA A 430 9.90 -11.31 -29.75
CA ALA A 430 10.02 -10.10 -28.96
C ALA A 430 10.75 -10.31 -27.63
N LEU A 431 10.54 -11.44 -26.96
CA LEU A 431 11.19 -11.78 -25.68
C LEU A 431 12.71 -11.94 -25.78
N THR A 432 13.26 -12.26 -26.96
CA THR A 432 14.72 -12.27 -27.18
C THR A 432 15.32 -10.86 -27.07
N GLU A 433 14.51 -9.85 -27.35
CA GLU A 433 14.88 -8.44 -27.44
C GLU A 433 14.55 -7.65 -26.16
N LEU A 434 14.04 -8.31 -25.11
CA LEU A 434 13.65 -7.69 -23.84
C LEU A 434 14.61 -8.09 -22.70
N PRO A 435 15.76 -7.39 -22.55
CA PRO A 435 16.79 -7.79 -21.60
C PRO A 435 16.36 -7.67 -20.13
N ALA A 436 15.47 -6.72 -19.81
CA ALA A 436 15.02 -6.45 -18.45
C ALA A 436 13.89 -7.38 -17.96
N LEU A 437 13.23 -8.10 -18.87
CA LEU A 437 12.03 -8.87 -18.51
C LEU A 437 12.36 -9.97 -17.51
N ALA A 438 11.72 -9.92 -16.34
CA ALA A 438 11.87 -10.88 -15.26
C ALA A 438 10.60 -11.72 -15.07
N GLU A 439 9.43 -11.12 -15.28
CA GLU A 439 8.13 -11.76 -15.07
C GLU A 439 7.24 -11.65 -16.31
N LEU A 440 6.69 -12.79 -16.74
CA LEU A 440 5.69 -12.88 -17.80
C LEU A 440 4.46 -13.62 -17.26
N GLY A 441 3.40 -12.88 -16.98
CA GLY A 441 2.09 -13.41 -16.66
C GLY A 441 1.37 -13.87 -17.92
N MET A 442 1.19 -15.18 -18.07
CA MET A 442 0.48 -15.75 -19.23
C MET A 442 -0.34 -16.97 -18.82
N GLN A 443 -1.15 -16.81 -17.77
CA GLN A 443 -1.97 -17.87 -17.23
C GLN A 443 -3.16 -18.20 -18.14
N ARG A 444 -3.55 -19.48 -18.16
CA ARG A 444 -4.74 -20.01 -18.86
C ARG A 444 -4.70 -19.93 -20.39
N TRP A 445 -3.52 -19.75 -20.95
CA TRP A 445 -3.26 -19.95 -22.36
C TRP A 445 -2.87 -21.41 -22.64
N VAL A 446 -3.48 -22.00 -23.66
CA VAL A 446 -3.21 -23.39 -24.05
C VAL A 446 -2.21 -23.40 -25.20
N LEU A 447 -1.05 -24.00 -24.97
CA LEU A 447 -0.04 -24.22 -26.00
C LEU A 447 -0.29 -25.56 -26.70
N SER A 448 -0.35 -25.51 -28.03
CA SER A 448 -0.29 -26.68 -28.89
C SER A 448 1.06 -27.41 -28.74
N GLU A 449 1.14 -28.67 -29.17
CA GLU A 449 2.37 -29.46 -29.05
C GLU A 449 3.56 -28.81 -29.79
N SER A 450 3.32 -28.18 -30.95
CA SER A 450 4.35 -27.46 -31.68
C SER A 450 4.84 -26.22 -30.94
N GLN A 451 3.95 -25.45 -30.32
CA GLN A 451 4.30 -24.27 -29.52
C GLN A 451 5.04 -24.65 -28.24
N ARG A 452 4.70 -25.78 -27.60
CA ARG A 452 5.47 -26.30 -26.46
C ARG A 452 6.91 -26.61 -26.84
N LYS A 453 7.13 -27.28 -27.99
CA LYS A 453 8.48 -27.53 -28.52
C LYS A 453 9.22 -26.24 -28.85
N GLN A 454 8.53 -25.25 -29.43
CA GLN A 454 9.12 -23.92 -29.69
C GLN A 454 9.57 -23.23 -28.40
N LEU A 455 8.76 -23.28 -27.36
CA LEU A 455 9.09 -22.71 -26.06
C LEU A 455 10.28 -23.42 -25.41
N GLU A 456 10.31 -24.76 -25.45
CA GLU A 456 11.43 -25.55 -24.91
C GLU A 456 12.74 -25.17 -25.57
N SER A 457 12.76 -25.03 -26.91
CA SER A 457 13.93 -24.52 -27.65
C SER A 457 14.28 -23.10 -27.21
N PHE A 458 13.30 -22.20 -27.17
CA PHE A 458 13.51 -20.80 -26.77
C PHE A 458 14.15 -20.70 -25.38
N ASN A 459 13.66 -21.46 -24.40
CA ASN A 459 14.20 -21.46 -23.04
C ASN A 459 15.65 -21.96 -23.00
N GLN A 460 15.98 -23.01 -23.77
CA GLN A 460 17.34 -23.53 -23.87
C GLN A 460 18.29 -22.51 -24.52
N ASP A 461 17.89 -21.94 -25.66
CA ASP A 461 18.72 -21.05 -26.46
C ASP A 461 18.97 -19.71 -25.76
N ASN A 462 17.96 -19.19 -25.06
CA ASN A 462 18.02 -17.86 -24.43
C ASN A 462 18.30 -17.92 -22.91
N LYS A 463 18.53 -19.12 -22.36
CA LYS A 463 18.72 -19.36 -20.91
C LYS A 463 17.59 -18.75 -20.06
N ARG A 464 16.37 -18.83 -20.57
CA ARG A 464 15.14 -18.41 -19.89
C ARG A 464 14.50 -19.62 -19.21
N ASN A 465 13.64 -19.38 -18.23
CA ASN A 465 12.89 -20.42 -17.53
C ASN A 465 11.40 -20.06 -17.49
N ILE A 466 10.85 -19.71 -18.66
CA ILE A 466 9.42 -19.40 -18.78
C ILE A 466 8.66 -20.72 -18.66
N ARG A 467 7.77 -20.82 -17.67
CA ARG A 467 6.92 -21.98 -17.41
C ARG A 467 5.46 -21.57 -17.58
N PHE A 468 4.68 -22.41 -18.26
CA PHE A 468 3.26 -22.21 -18.47
C PHE A 468 2.49 -23.24 -17.66
N ASP A 469 1.75 -22.76 -16.67
CA ASP A 469 0.73 -23.55 -16.01
C ASP A 469 -0.56 -23.44 -16.85
N CYS A 470 -0.84 -24.48 -17.64
CA CYS A 470 -2.09 -24.60 -18.39
C CYS A 470 -3.29 -24.81 -17.46
#